data_AF-A0AAW6EB42-F1
#
_entry.id   AF-A0AAW6EB42-F1
#
_cell.length_a   1.000
_cell.length_b   1.000
_cell.length_c   1.000
_cell.angle_alpha   90.00
_cell.angle_beta   90.00
_cell.angle_gamma   90.00
#
_symmetry.space_group_name_H-M   'P 1'
#
loop_
_entity.id
_entity.type
_entity.pdbx_description
1 polymer ?
#
loop_
_entity_poly.entity_id
_entity_poly.type
_entity_poly.pdbx_seq_one_letter_code
_entity_poly.pdbx_strand_id
1 'polypeptide(L)'
;MNGFLKWFFVFMSSMLAGFGRIFKGLWNGIKQIFNIKNYIKIFKTYSADFGALGWILSVLAIIVVVAIFVLIIFMIVLAVRKYIRFRHSIVSNEDLIEEISDLQRQVVKMTKEKDEIMAMKVAQLGVYDNTALAEGETKLAEGEQMPAQGEVQTTVDGVVQTADCRFSKLIEVDNFYKTYEPPAYNNDITLSGICEAYRNFACSRMHLYYDIKTIRLFIAGMASTKLIILQGI
;
A
#
# COMPACT_ATOMS: atom_id res chain seq x y z
N MET A 1 17.03 10.46 -47.25
CA MET A 1 16.04 9.56 -46.60
C MET A 1 15.79 8.25 -47.35
N ASN A 2 15.65 8.24 -48.68
CA ASN A 2 15.29 7.02 -49.43
C ASN A 2 16.31 5.86 -49.38
N GLY A 3 17.62 6.15 -49.36
CA GLY A 3 18.65 5.11 -49.25
C GLY A 3 18.64 4.40 -47.89
N PHE A 4 18.48 5.17 -46.81
CA PHE A 4 18.35 4.64 -45.44
C PHE A 4 17.09 3.78 -45.30
N LEU A 5 15.93 4.25 -45.80
CA LEU A 5 14.68 3.48 -45.73
C LEU A 5 14.77 2.16 -46.53
N LYS A 6 15.42 2.14 -47.70
CA LYS A 6 15.67 0.92 -48.46
C LYS A 6 16.58 -0.06 -47.70
N TRP A 7 17.71 0.42 -47.19
CA TRP A 7 18.61 -0.40 -46.38
C TRP A 7 17.90 -0.93 -45.12
N PHE A 8 17.17 -0.07 -44.42
CA PHE A 8 16.44 -0.40 -43.20
C PHE A 8 15.35 -1.45 -43.46
N PHE A 9 14.61 -1.34 -44.57
CA PHE A 9 13.59 -2.33 -44.93
C PHE A 9 14.20 -3.69 -45.28
N VAL A 10 15.32 -3.71 -46.01
CA VAL A 10 16.06 -4.96 -46.31
C VAL A 10 16.65 -5.57 -45.03
N PHE A 11 17.20 -4.74 -44.15
CA PHE A 11 17.72 -5.17 -42.85
C PHE A 11 16.62 -5.75 -41.95
N MET A 12 15.50 -5.04 -41.81
CA MET A 12 14.36 -5.46 -41.00
C MET A 12 13.69 -6.72 -41.57
N SER A 13 13.52 -6.82 -42.88
CA SER A 13 12.92 -8.02 -43.50
C SER A 13 13.82 -9.25 -43.36
N SER A 14 15.14 -9.10 -43.46
CA SER A 14 16.09 -10.18 -43.20
C SER A 14 16.05 -10.66 -41.74
N MET A 15 16.01 -9.73 -40.79
CA MET A 15 15.90 -10.04 -39.36
C MET A 15 14.55 -10.69 -39.03
N LEU A 16 13.42 -10.12 -39.47
CA LEU A 16 12.09 -10.68 -39.23
C LEU A 16 11.88 -12.03 -39.93
N ALA A 17 12.50 -12.27 -41.08
CA ALA A 17 12.43 -13.58 -41.74
C ALA A 17 13.06 -14.68 -40.87
N GLY A 18 14.15 -14.37 -40.16
CA GLY A 18 14.75 -15.26 -39.15
C GLY A 18 13.77 -15.56 -38.01
N PHE A 19 13.17 -14.53 -37.42
CA PHE A 19 12.13 -14.70 -36.39
C PHE A 19 10.92 -15.49 -36.90
N GLY A 20 10.46 -15.22 -38.12
CA GLY A 20 9.33 -15.91 -38.73
C GLY A 20 9.58 -17.41 -38.90
N ARG A 21 10.80 -17.81 -39.27
CA ARG A 21 11.17 -19.24 -39.32
C ARG A 21 11.18 -19.88 -37.93
N ILE A 22 11.68 -19.19 -36.91
CA ILE A 22 11.67 -19.68 -35.52
C ILE A 22 10.24 -19.88 -35.04
N PHE A 23 9.37 -18.88 -35.18
CA PHE A 23 7.96 -18.97 -34.80
C PHE A 23 7.22 -20.06 -35.57
N LYS A 24 7.46 -20.18 -36.89
CA LYS A 24 6.87 -21.23 -37.72
C LYS A 24 7.36 -22.62 -37.30
N GLY A 25 8.62 -22.76 -36.94
CA GLY A 25 9.20 -24.00 -36.39
C GLY A 25 8.56 -24.40 -35.06
N LEU A 26 8.43 -23.45 -34.13
CA LEU A 26 7.77 -23.66 -32.84
C LEU A 26 6.31 -24.11 -33.02
N TRP A 27 5.57 -23.40 -33.87
CA TRP A 27 4.16 -23.70 -34.15
C TRP A 27 3.98 -25.05 -34.85
N ASN A 28 4.86 -25.39 -35.79
CA ASN A 28 4.84 -26.70 -36.45
C ASN A 28 5.20 -27.83 -35.47
N GLY A 29 6.14 -27.61 -34.55
CA GLY A 29 6.49 -28.58 -33.51
C GLY A 29 5.31 -28.88 -32.58
N ILE A 30 4.58 -27.85 -32.15
CA ILE A 30 3.35 -28.01 -31.34
C ILE A 30 2.29 -28.81 -32.13
N LYS A 31 2.07 -28.48 -33.40
CA LYS A 31 1.13 -29.22 -34.25
C LYS A 31 1.54 -30.68 -34.46
N GLN A 32 2.83 -30.97 -34.55
CA GLN A 32 3.35 -32.32 -34.70
C GLN A 32 3.13 -33.16 -33.43
N ILE A 33 3.33 -32.56 -32.24
CA ILE A 33 3.07 -33.20 -30.94
C ILE A 33 1.61 -33.65 -30.81
N PHE A 34 0.65 -32.90 -31.38
CA PHE A 34 -0.77 -33.22 -31.32
C PHE A 34 -1.30 -33.94 -32.58
N ASN A 35 -0.44 -34.42 -33.49
CA ASN A 35 -0.87 -35.09 -34.71
C ASN A 35 -1.24 -36.57 -34.49
N ILE A 36 -2.38 -36.80 -33.84
CA ILE A 36 -2.92 -38.12 -33.46
C ILE A 36 -3.08 -39.05 -34.68
N LYS A 37 -3.39 -38.50 -35.85
CA LYS A 37 -3.56 -39.29 -37.09
C LYS A 37 -2.27 -39.98 -37.52
N ASN A 38 -1.12 -39.31 -37.38
CA ASN A 38 0.17 -39.93 -37.70
C ASN A 38 0.53 -41.02 -36.70
N TYR A 39 0.25 -40.82 -35.40
CA TYR A 39 0.48 -41.83 -34.38
C TYR A 39 -0.37 -43.09 -34.63
N ILE A 40 -1.65 -42.93 -35.00
CA ILE A 40 -2.53 -44.04 -35.37
C ILE A 40 -2.01 -44.77 -36.63
N LYS A 41 -1.51 -44.04 -37.63
CA LYS A 41 -0.97 -44.64 -38.85
C LYS A 41 0.28 -45.48 -38.56
N ILE A 42 1.21 -44.94 -37.76
CA ILE A 42 2.41 -45.66 -37.31
C ILE A 42 2.00 -46.92 -36.57
N PHE A 43 1.10 -46.80 -35.59
CA PHE A 43 0.59 -47.96 -34.86
C PHE A 43 -0.02 -49.00 -35.80
N LYS A 44 -0.85 -48.58 -36.77
CA LYS A 44 -1.49 -49.50 -37.71
C LYS A 44 -0.49 -50.25 -38.59
N THR A 45 0.55 -49.57 -39.07
CA THR A 45 1.63 -50.19 -39.87
C THR A 45 2.36 -51.28 -39.07
N TYR A 46 2.72 -50.99 -37.82
CA TYR A 46 3.43 -51.97 -36.98
C TYR A 46 2.51 -53.00 -36.32
N SER A 47 1.21 -52.72 -36.21
CA SER A 47 0.22 -53.64 -35.63
C SER A 47 -0.02 -54.90 -36.46
N ALA A 48 0.33 -54.88 -37.75
CA ALA A 48 0.18 -56.02 -38.65
C ALA A 48 1.19 -57.14 -38.36
N ASP A 49 2.37 -56.79 -37.83
CA ASP A 49 3.46 -57.74 -37.56
C ASP A 49 3.49 -58.22 -36.09
N PHE A 50 2.54 -57.79 -35.26
CA PHE A 50 2.51 -58.17 -33.85
C PHE A 50 1.83 -59.52 -33.60
N GLY A 51 2.54 -60.42 -32.91
CA GLY A 51 1.93 -61.60 -32.27
C GLY A 51 1.07 -61.23 -31.04
N ALA A 52 0.41 -62.22 -30.43
CA ALA A 52 -0.52 -62.01 -29.30
C ALA A 52 0.11 -61.27 -28.10
N LEU A 53 1.37 -61.55 -27.77
CA LEU A 53 2.12 -60.83 -26.72
C LEU A 53 2.45 -59.38 -27.10
N GLY A 54 2.75 -59.12 -28.38
CA GLY A 54 3.02 -57.77 -28.88
C GLY A 54 1.78 -56.88 -28.79
N TRP A 55 0.60 -57.46 -29.01
CA TRP A 55 -0.68 -56.75 -28.88
C TRP A 55 -0.93 -56.29 -27.44
N ILE A 56 -0.70 -57.16 -26.44
CA ILE A 56 -0.85 -56.82 -25.02
C ILE A 56 0.11 -55.69 -24.60
N LEU A 57 1.37 -55.77 -25.03
CA LEU A 57 2.40 -54.79 -24.67
C LEU A 57 2.12 -53.42 -25.32
N SER A 58 1.58 -53.43 -26.54
CA SER A 58 1.27 -52.21 -27.28
C SER A 58 0.11 -51.44 -26.66
N VAL A 59 -0.94 -52.14 -26.21
CA VAL A 59 -2.07 -51.52 -25.50
C VAL A 59 -1.61 -50.89 -24.18
N LEU A 60 -0.75 -51.59 -23.42
CA LEU A 60 -0.13 -51.05 -22.20
C LEU A 60 0.67 -49.77 -22.50
N ALA A 61 1.50 -49.80 -23.54
CA ALA A 61 2.33 -48.65 -23.93
C ALA A 61 1.48 -47.43 -24.32
N ILE A 62 0.38 -47.63 -25.05
CA ILE A 62 -0.55 -46.54 -25.41
C ILE A 62 -1.17 -45.92 -24.16
N ILE A 63 -1.62 -46.74 -23.20
CA ILE A 63 -2.18 -46.26 -21.94
C ILE A 63 -1.19 -45.37 -21.19
N VAL A 64 0.08 -45.79 -21.09
CA VAL A 64 1.13 -45.02 -20.42
C VAL A 64 1.39 -43.68 -21.13
N VAL A 65 1.46 -43.68 -22.47
CA VAL A 65 1.66 -42.45 -23.25
C VAL A 65 0.49 -41.48 -23.06
N VAL A 66 -0.75 -41.98 -23.13
CA VAL A 66 -1.95 -41.15 -22.91
C VAL A 66 -1.95 -40.56 -21.49
N ALA A 67 -1.58 -41.33 -20.47
CA ALA A 67 -1.49 -40.85 -19.09
C ALA A 67 -0.50 -39.68 -18.95
N ILE A 68 0.66 -39.76 -19.62
CA ILE A 68 1.66 -38.67 -19.65
C ILE A 68 1.07 -37.40 -20.28
N PHE A 69 0.39 -37.52 -21.42
CA PHE A 69 -0.24 -36.37 -22.08
C PHE A 69 -1.32 -35.71 -21.22
N VAL A 70 -2.15 -36.49 -20.53
CA VAL A 70 -3.16 -35.95 -19.61
C VAL A 70 -2.50 -35.19 -18.46
N LEU A 71 -1.41 -35.71 -17.90
CA LEU A 71 -0.64 -35.04 -16.84
C LEU A 71 -0.07 -33.70 -17.33
N ILE A 72 0.51 -33.66 -18.53
CA ILE A 72 1.04 -32.43 -19.13
C ILE A 72 -0.07 -31.38 -19.31
N ILE A 73 -1.22 -31.77 -19.87
CA ILE A 73 -2.36 -30.87 -20.06
C ILE A 73 -2.86 -30.34 -18.71
N PHE A 74 -2.97 -31.22 -17.71
CA PHE A 74 -3.38 -30.84 -16.36
C PHE A 74 -2.43 -29.82 -15.73
N MET A 75 -1.10 -30.01 -15.88
CA MET A 75 -0.09 -29.05 -15.43
C MET A 75 -0.21 -27.69 -16.12
N ILE A 76 -0.45 -27.66 -17.43
CA ILE A 76 -0.65 -26.42 -18.19
C ILE A 76 -1.92 -25.69 -17.71
N VAL A 77 -3.03 -26.42 -17.51
CA VAL A 77 -4.28 -25.82 -17.02
C VAL A 77 -4.12 -25.22 -15.62
N LEU A 78 -3.41 -25.92 -14.72
CA LEU A 78 -3.09 -25.38 -13.40
C LEU A 78 -2.21 -24.13 -13.50
N ALA A 79 -1.19 -24.13 -14.36
CA ALA A 79 -0.32 -22.99 -14.58
C ALA A 79 -1.10 -21.77 -15.11
N VAL A 80 -2.02 -21.96 -16.07
CA VAL A 80 -2.87 -20.90 -16.61
C VAL A 80 -3.83 -20.37 -15.54
N ARG A 81 -4.52 -21.24 -14.79
CA ARG A 81 -5.38 -20.80 -13.68
C ARG A 81 -4.60 -20.02 -12.63
N LYS A 82 -3.39 -20.48 -12.30
CA LYS A 82 -2.48 -19.80 -11.38
C LYS A 82 -2.14 -18.41 -11.92
N TYR A 83 -1.70 -18.33 -13.17
CA TYR A 83 -1.32 -17.08 -13.83
C TYR A 83 -2.45 -16.05 -13.85
N ILE A 84 -3.68 -16.46 -14.18
CA ILE A 84 -4.85 -15.57 -14.17
C ILE A 84 -5.14 -15.03 -12.76
N ARG A 85 -5.10 -15.89 -11.73
CA ARG A 85 -5.32 -15.47 -10.34
C ARG A 85 -4.25 -14.48 -9.86
N PHE A 86 -2.98 -14.72 -10.21
CA PHE A 86 -1.89 -13.81 -9.87
C PHE A 86 -2.04 -12.44 -10.53
N ARG A 87 -2.52 -12.37 -11.79
CA ARG A 87 -2.71 -11.09 -12.48
C ARG A 87 -3.88 -10.27 -11.93
N HIS A 88 -4.95 -10.91 -11.45
CA HIS A 88 -6.07 -10.19 -10.83
C HIS A 88 -5.67 -9.52 -9.51
N SER A 89 -4.73 -10.10 -8.76
CA SER A 89 -4.18 -9.49 -7.54
C SER A 89 -3.42 -8.18 -7.81
N ILE A 90 -2.90 -7.97 -9.02
CA ILE A 90 -2.15 -6.76 -9.39
C ILE A 90 -3.09 -5.57 -9.57
N VAL A 91 -4.33 -5.78 -10.05
CA VAL A 91 -5.35 -4.72 -10.23
C VAL A 91 -5.68 -4.02 -8.91
N SER A 92 -5.60 -4.71 -7.76
CA SER A 92 -5.79 -4.07 -6.45
C SER A 92 -4.71 -3.04 -6.11
N ASN A 93 -3.51 -3.12 -6.68
CA ASN A 93 -2.44 -2.16 -6.41
C ASN A 93 -2.65 -0.83 -7.15
N GLU A 94 -3.36 -0.83 -8.28
CA GLU A 94 -3.74 0.40 -8.98
C GLU A 94 -4.81 1.18 -8.17
N ASP A 95 -5.77 0.47 -7.56
CA ASP A 95 -6.73 1.08 -6.61
C ASP A 95 -6.01 1.73 -5.43
N LEU A 96 -4.98 1.10 -4.86
CA LEU A 96 -4.19 1.70 -3.77
C LEU A 96 -3.43 2.96 -4.21
N ILE A 97 -2.98 3.02 -5.46
CA ILE A 97 -2.31 4.21 -6.01
C ILE A 97 -3.33 5.33 -6.25
N GLU A 98 -4.53 5.00 -6.69
CA GLU A 98 -5.64 5.95 -6.85
C GLU A 98 -6.11 6.51 -5.51
N GLU A 99 -6.24 5.68 -4.46
CA GLU A 99 -6.54 6.13 -3.10
C GLU A 99 -5.47 7.09 -2.56
N ILE A 100 -4.17 6.81 -2.77
CA ILE A 100 -3.08 7.71 -2.35
C ILE A 100 -3.18 9.06 -3.07
N SER A 101 -3.47 9.05 -4.38
CA SER A 101 -3.66 10.26 -5.19
C SER A 101 -4.83 11.10 -4.67
N ASP A 102 -5.96 10.47 -4.36
CA ASP A 102 -7.14 11.13 -3.82
C ASP A 102 -6.95 11.64 -2.40
N LEU A 103 -6.21 10.91 -1.56
CA LEU A 103 -5.84 11.37 -0.21
C LEU A 103 -4.96 12.61 -0.28
N GLN A 104 -3.98 12.63 -1.18
CA GLN A 104 -3.13 13.80 -1.38
C GLN A 104 -3.92 15.02 -1.86
N ARG A 105 -4.90 14.81 -2.75
CA ARG A 105 -5.84 15.88 -3.18
C ARG A 105 -6.69 16.40 -2.03
N GLN A 106 -7.18 15.51 -1.16
CA GLN A 106 -7.96 15.90 0.01
C GLN A 106 -7.13 16.69 1.02
N VAL A 107 -5.87 16.28 1.27
CA VAL A 107 -4.95 17.03 2.15
C VAL A 107 -4.69 18.43 1.58
N VAL A 108 -4.41 18.55 0.27
CA VAL A 108 -4.20 19.86 -0.37
C VAL A 108 -5.45 20.74 -0.28
N LYS A 109 -6.65 20.16 -0.48
CA LYS A 109 -7.92 20.89 -0.35
C LYS A 109 -8.15 21.36 1.09
N MET A 110 -7.92 20.49 2.07
CA MET A 110 -8.09 20.81 3.50
C MET A 110 -7.10 21.89 3.96
N THR A 111 -5.85 21.86 3.47
CA THR A 111 -4.86 22.91 3.75
C THR A 111 -5.30 24.25 3.16
N LYS A 112 -5.80 24.27 1.92
CA LYS A 112 -6.35 25.48 1.30
C LYS A 112 -7.54 26.03 2.07
N GLU A 113 -8.50 25.18 2.45
CA GLU A 113 -9.65 25.61 3.27
C GLU A 113 -9.20 26.15 4.63
N LYS A 114 -8.18 25.56 5.26
CA LYS A 114 -7.59 26.10 6.49
C LYS A 114 -6.88 27.43 6.30
N ASP A 115 -6.12 27.60 5.23
CA ASP A 115 -5.45 28.87 4.90
C ASP A 115 -6.48 29.97 4.60
N GLU A 116 -7.58 29.63 3.93
CA GLU A 116 -8.68 30.54 3.63
C GLU A 116 -9.46 30.94 4.90
N ILE A 117 -9.70 30.00 5.83
CA ILE A 117 -10.25 30.29 7.15
C ILE A 117 -9.28 31.15 7.96
N MET A 118 -7.97 30.88 7.89
CA MET A 118 -6.96 31.69 8.57
C MET A 118 -6.95 33.11 8.02
N ALA A 119 -6.99 33.30 6.70
CA ALA A 119 -7.08 34.60 6.06
C ALA A 119 -8.38 35.34 6.43
N MET A 120 -9.53 34.67 6.46
CA MET A 120 -10.79 35.26 6.91
C MET A 120 -10.79 35.61 8.39
N LYS A 121 -10.19 34.77 9.25
CA LYS A 121 -10.00 35.09 10.68
C LYS A 121 -9.05 36.26 10.88
N VAL A 122 -7.96 36.34 10.12
CA VAL A 122 -7.03 37.47 10.14
C VAL A 122 -7.70 38.74 9.59
N ALA A 123 -8.58 38.64 8.60
CA ALA A 123 -9.38 39.76 8.11
C ALA A 123 -10.46 40.21 9.11
N GLN A 124 -11.09 39.29 9.83
CA GLN A 124 -12.03 39.62 10.92
C GLN A 124 -11.31 40.21 12.14
N LEU A 125 -10.10 39.74 12.46
CA LEU A 125 -9.24 40.34 13.49
C LEU A 125 -8.64 41.67 13.05
N GLY A 126 -8.43 41.89 11.75
CA GLY A 126 -7.94 43.14 11.16
C GLY A 126 -8.98 44.27 11.05
N VAL A 127 -10.22 44.06 11.49
CA VAL A 127 -11.29 45.09 11.53
C VAL A 127 -11.61 45.53 12.97
N TYR A 128 -10.95 44.93 13.98
CA TYR A 128 -11.02 45.36 15.39
C TYR A 128 -9.64 45.71 15.93
N ASP A 129 -8.87 46.50 15.19
CA ASP A 129 -7.86 47.35 15.83
C ASP A 129 -7.58 48.59 14.99
N ASN A 130 -8.22 49.70 15.35
CA ASN A 130 -7.80 51.02 14.87
C ASN A 130 -8.16 52.15 15.86
N THR A 131 -8.26 51.85 17.15
CA THR A 131 -8.25 52.86 18.22
C THR A 131 -7.67 52.33 19.52
N ALA A 132 -6.44 51.78 19.52
CA ALA A 132 -5.51 51.95 20.63
C ALA A 132 -4.12 51.39 20.27
N LEU A 133 -3.14 52.31 20.23
CA LEU A 133 -1.70 52.06 20.41
C LEU A 133 -0.88 51.78 19.14
N ALA A 134 -0.80 52.82 18.31
CA ALA A 134 0.51 53.24 17.79
C ALA A 134 1.30 53.99 18.89
N GLU A 135 2.62 54.01 18.74
CA GLU A 135 3.68 54.62 19.60
C GLU A 135 4.34 53.61 20.57
N GLY A 136 5.64 53.32 20.51
CA GLY A 136 6.74 53.88 19.73
C GLY A 136 8.06 53.40 20.34
N GLU A 137 9.04 53.17 19.49
CA GLU A 137 10.41 52.83 19.85
C GLU A 137 11.09 53.96 20.66
N THR A 138 11.85 53.58 21.70
CA THR A 138 13.04 54.25 22.30
C THR A 138 13.05 55.77 22.60
N LYS A 139 13.19 56.07 23.92
CA LYS A 139 14.13 57.03 24.59
C LYS A 139 13.93 58.55 24.31
N LEU A 140 13.86 59.49 25.25
CA LEU A 140 14.33 59.68 26.64
C LEU A 140 13.54 60.81 27.35
N ALA A 141 13.53 60.76 28.70
CA ALA A 141 13.74 61.86 29.67
C ALA A 141 12.70 61.96 30.80
N GLU A 142 13.24 62.27 31.98
CA GLU A 142 12.74 62.11 33.34
C GLU A 142 11.53 62.98 33.74
N GLY A 143 10.83 62.54 34.80
CA GLY A 143 9.86 63.36 35.53
C GLY A 143 9.02 62.52 36.49
N GLU A 144 9.45 62.44 37.75
CA GLU A 144 8.84 61.71 38.85
C GLU A 144 7.40 62.17 39.19
N GLN A 145 6.51 61.23 39.56
CA GLN A 145 5.92 61.09 40.92
C GLN A 145 4.63 60.22 40.88
N MET A 146 4.72 59.09 41.59
CA MET A 146 3.59 58.36 42.23
C MET A 146 2.86 59.31 43.22
N PRO A 147 1.63 59.03 43.73
CA PRO A 147 1.09 57.70 44.07
C PRO A 147 -0.44 57.65 43.79
N ALA A 148 -1.29 56.75 44.26
CA ALA A 148 -1.24 55.56 45.09
C ALA A 148 -2.57 54.83 44.79
N GLN A 149 -2.60 53.54 45.09
CA GLN A 149 -3.78 52.84 45.60
C GLN A 149 -5.06 52.86 44.75
N GLY A 150 -5.43 51.68 44.28
CA GLY A 150 -6.79 51.45 43.84
C GLY A 150 -6.88 50.17 43.03
N GLU A 151 -7.20 49.09 43.73
CA GLU A 151 -7.60 47.80 43.19
C GLU A 151 -8.51 47.98 41.97
N VAL A 152 -8.07 47.56 40.79
CA VAL A 152 -8.99 47.31 39.68
C VAL A 152 -8.65 45.97 39.06
N GLN A 153 -9.41 44.98 39.52
CA GLN A 153 -9.53 43.67 38.91
C GLN A 153 -10.18 43.84 37.54
N THR A 154 -9.45 43.56 36.47
CA THR A 154 -10.02 43.44 35.12
C THR A 154 -10.14 41.96 34.78
N THR A 155 -11.35 41.44 34.91
CA THR A 155 -11.74 40.11 34.42
C THR A 155 -11.97 40.17 32.92
N VAL A 156 -11.20 39.39 32.16
CA VAL A 156 -11.54 38.96 30.79
C VAL A 156 -11.38 37.44 30.76
N ASP A 157 -12.46 36.71 30.43
CA ASP A 157 -12.54 35.25 30.27
C ASP A 157 -12.01 34.39 31.44
N GLY A 158 -12.57 34.58 32.64
CA GLY A 158 -12.51 33.54 33.69
C GLY A 158 -11.13 33.23 34.30
N VAL A 159 -10.13 34.10 34.11
CA VAL A 159 -8.80 33.97 34.74
C VAL A 159 -8.42 35.26 35.46
N VAL A 160 -8.16 35.15 36.77
CA VAL A 160 -7.57 36.21 37.58
C VAL A 160 -6.10 36.34 37.20
N GLN A 161 -5.73 37.38 36.45
CA GLN A 161 -4.33 37.81 36.39
C GLN A 161 -4.07 38.74 37.57
N THR A 162 -3.67 38.15 38.70
CA THR A 162 -2.92 38.87 39.73
C THR A 162 -1.50 39.08 39.23
N ALA A 163 -0.87 40.21 39.58
CA ALA A 163 0.52 40.57 39.28
C ALA A 163 1.58 39.58 39.83
N ASP A 164 1.15 38.42 40.33
CA ASP A 164 1.94 37.46 41.11
C ASP A 164 2.23 36.16 40.33
N CYS A 165 1.65 35.99 39.14
CA CYS A 165 1.77 34.75 38.36
C CYS A 165 2.66 34.93 37.13
N ARG A 166 3.95 34.59 37.30
CA ARG A 166 5.01 34.76 36.28
C ARG A 166 4.88 33.89 35.02
N PHE A 167 4.05 32.83 35.06
CA PHE A 167 3.91 31.84 33.98
C PHE A 167 2.46 31.53 33.63
N SER A 168 1.81 32.42 32.90
CA SER A 168 0.40 32.31 32.49
C SER A 168 0.09 31.01 31.74
N LYS A 169 1.01 30.52 30.88
CA LYS A 169 0.84 29.28 30.12
C LYS A 169 0.91 28.01 30.96
N LEU A 170 1.73 27.98 32.01
CA LEU A 170 1.82 26.80 32.89
C LEU A 170 0.56 26.71 33.78
N ILE A 171 0.02 27.84 34.21
CA ILE A 171 -1.23 27.90 34.97
C ILE A 171 -2.41 27.41 34.15
N GLU A 172 -2.44 27.71 32.85
CA GLU A 172 -3.46 27.19 31.93
C GLU A 172 -3.36 25.66 31.81
N VAL A 173 -2.16 25.12 31.65
CA VAL A 173 -1.90 23.67 31.63
C VAL A 173 -2.32 23.03 32.96
N ASP A 174 -1.93 23.61 34.09
CA ASP A 174 -2.30 23.12 35.41
C ASP A 174 -3.82 23.15 35.60
N ASN A 175 -4.49 24.22 35.20
CA ASN A 175 -5.95 24.33 35.24
C ASN A 175 -6.63 23.29 34.34
N PHE A 176 -6.07 23.02 33.16
CA PHE A 176 -6.58 22.00 32.23
C PHE A 176 -6.45 20.58 32.80
N TYR A 177 -5.34 20.27 33.48
CA TYR A 177 -5.09 18.95 34.06
C TYR A 177 -5.67 18.75 35.47
N LYS A 178 -6.27 19.78 36.11
CA LYS A 178 -6.89 19.66 37.45
C LYS A 178 -7.98 18.59 37.54
N THR A 179 -8.74 18.38 36.47
CA THR A 179 -9.83 17.39 36.40
C THR A 179 -9.44 16.14 35.62
N TYR A 180 -8.16 15.95 35.30
CA TYR A 180 -7.71 14.77 34.57
C TYR A 180 -7.63 13.57 35.52
N GLU A 181 -8.55 12.62 35.36
CA GLU A 181 -8.42 11.29 35.97
C GLU A 181 -7.66 10.36 35.01
N PRO A 182 -6.52 9.78 35.44
CA PRO A 182 -5.80 8.81 34.62
C PRO A 182 -6.70 7.60 34.33
N PRO A 183 -6.78 7.15 33.06
CA PRO A 183 -7.52 5.94 32.74
C PRO A 183 -6.89 4.73 33.43
N ALA A 184 -7.72 3.82 33.93
CA ALA A 184 -7.26 2.58 34.52
C ALA A 184 -6.66 1.67 33.44
N TYR A 185 -5.33 1.55 33.43
CA TYR A 185 -4.64 0.61 32.54
C TYR A 185 -4.71 -0.81 33.10
N ASN A 186 -5.02 -1.77 32.22
CA ASN A 186 -4.92 -3.18 32.56
C ASN A 186 -3.44 -3.61 32.48
N ASN A 187 -2.84 -3.89 33.64
CA ASN A 187 -1.43 -4.31 33.74
C ASN A 187 -1.24 -5.83 33.65
N ASP A 188 -2.31 -6.61 33.52
CA ASP A 188 -2.25 -8.08 33.44
C ASP A 188 -1.92 -8.58 32.02
N ILE A 189 -1.91 -7.67 31.04
CA ILE A 189 -1.69 -8.00 29.64
C ILE A 189 -0.20 -8.23 29.37
N THR A 190 0.17 -9.48 29.11
CA THR A 190 1.54 -9.83 28.70
C THR A 190 1.76 -9.59 27.20
N LEU A 191 3.00 -9.23 26.81
CA LEU A 191 3.35 -9.01 25.40
C LEU A 191 3.11 -10.25 24.52
N SER A 192 3.38 -11.46 25.06
CA SER A 192 3.07 -12.70 24.34
C SER A 192 1.56 -12.87 24.17
N GLY A 193 0.78 -12.55 25.20
CA GLY A 193 -0.68 -12.58 25.14
C GLY A 193 -1.24 -11.67 24.05
N ILE A 194 -0.69 -10.47 23.90
CA ILE A 194 -1.08 -9.54 22.81
C ILE A 194 -0.81 -10.16 21.44
N CYS A 195 0.39 -10.71 21.24
CA CYS A 195 0.77 -11.30 19.95
C CYS A 195 -0.11 -12.51 19.59
N GLU A 196 -0.42 -13.35 20.57
CA GLU A 196 -1.27 -14.53 20.37
C GLU A 196 -2.74 -14.16 20.15
N ALA A 197 -3.27 -13.20 20.92
CA ALA A 197 -4.62 -12.69 20.74
C ALA A 197 -4.78 -12.06 19.35
N TYR A 198 -3.81 -11.26 18.91
CA TYR A 198 -3.81 -10.66 17.58
C TYR A 198 -3.77 -11.71 16.47
N ARG A 199 -2.90 -12.72 16.58
CA ARG A 199 -2.86 -13.84 15.63
C ARG A 199 -4.21 -14.55 15.57
N ASN A 200 -4.80 -14.88 16.72
CA ASN A 200 -6.07 -15.61 16.78
C ASN A 200 -7.22 -14.76 16.22
N PHE A 201 -7.20 -13.44 16.42
CA PHE A 201 -8.13 -12.50 15.80
C PHE A 201 -7.97 -12.48 14.27
N ALA A 202 -6.74 -12.36 13.76
CA ALA A 202 -6.45 -12.37 12.32
C ALA A 202 -6.91 -13.69 11.66
N CYS A 203 -6.65 -14.83 12.30
CA CYS A 203 -7.09 -16.14 11.82
C CYS A 203 -8.63 -16.26 11.79
N SER A 204 -9.32 -15.79 12.84
CA SER A 204 -10.77 -15.99 13.01
C SER A 204 -11.63 -15.02 12.21
N ARG A 205 -11.24 -13.73 12.14
CA ARG A 205 -12.03 -12.67 11.52
C ARG A 205 -11.60 -12.33 10.11
N MET A 206 -10.30 -12.40 9.83
CA MET A 206 -9.72 -11.98 8.54
C MET A 206 -9.30 -13.18 7.68
N HIS A 207 -9.35 -14.40 8.23
CA HIS A 207 -8.87 -15.64 7.59
C HIS A 207 -7.41 -15.55 7.11
N LEU A 208 -6.59 -14.78 7.84
CA LEU A 208 -5.18 -14.62 7.56
C LEU A 208 -4.36 -15.48 8.53
N TYR A 209 -3.54 -16.37 7.97
CA TYR A 209 -2.78 -17.35 8.73
C TYR A 209 -1.30 -16.97 8.75
N TYR A 210 -0.90 -16.22 9.76
CA TYR A 210 0.47 -15.79 9.96
C TYR A 210 1.17 -16.61 11.05
N ASP A 211 2.48 -16.81 10.89
CA ASP A 211 3.31 -17.35 11.97
C ASP A 211 3.43 -16.32 13.10
N ILE A 212 3.55 -16.79 14.35
CA ILE A 212 3.67 -15.93 15.53
C ILE A 212 4.92 -15.05 15.46
N LYS A 213 5.98 -15.52 14.77
CA LYS A 213 7.20 -14.74 14.54
C LYS A 213 6.93 -13.51 13.68
N THR A 214 6.11 -13.64 12.64
CA THR A 214 5.72 -12.53 11.76
C THR A 214 4.94 -11.47 12.53
N ILE A 215 3.99 -11.90 13.37
CA ILE A 215 3.20 -10.99 14.22
C ILE A 215 4.07 -10.26 15.23
N ARG A 216 5.03 -10.97 15.86
CA ARG A 216 5.99 -10.36 16.79
C ARG A 216 6.86 -9.30 16.09
N LEU A 217 7.34 -9.60 14.89
CA LEU A 217 8.13 -8.67 14.10
C LEU A 217 7.31 -7.43 13.70
N PHE A 218 6.04 -7.62 13.34
CA PHE A 218 5.13 -6.52 13.03
C PHE A 218 4.89 -5.61 14.23
N ILE A 219 4.56 -6.17 15.40
CA ILE A 219 4.37 -5.37 16.63
C ILE A 219 5.67 -4.68 17.06
N ALA A 220 6.82 -5.35 16.94
CA ALA A 220 8.13 -4.72 17.20
C ALA A 220 8.44 -3.59 16.22
N GLY A 221 8.09 -3.75 14.94
CA GLY A 221 8.22 -2.72 13.92
C GLY A 221 7.38 -1.49 14.24
N MET A 222 6.12 -1.68 14.66
CA MET A 222 5.26 -0.59 15.10
C MET A 222 5.81 0.16 16.32
N ALA A 223 6.42 -0.55 17.26
CA ALA A 223 7.02 0.08 18.44
C ALA A 223 8.32 0.84 18.11
N SER A 224 9.04 0.43 17.06
CA SER A 224 10.37 0.95 16.75
C SER A 224 10.39 2.15 15.81
N THR A 225 9.36 2.36 14.98
CA THR A 225 9.39 3.40 13.95
C THR A 225 8.41 4.55 14.24
N LYS A 226 8.88 5.78 14.06
CA LYS A 226 8.04 7.00 14.15
C LYS A 226 7.09 7.14 12.94
N LEU A 227 7.40 6.45 11.85
CA LEU A 227 6.63 6.45 10.61
C LEU A 227 6.31 4.98 10.26
N ILE A 228 5.02 4.67 10.14
CA ILE A 228 4.52 3.32 9.86
C ILE A 228 3.67 3.43 8.60
N ILE A 229 3.98 2.62 7.59
CA ILE A 229 3.17 2.48 6.38
C ILE A 229 2.31 1.23 6.56
N LEU A 230 1.01 1.43 6.75
CA LEU A 230 0.04 0.37 7.06
C LEU A 230 -0.46 -0.36 5.80
N GLN A 231 0.45 -0.71 4.88
CA GLN A 231 0.11 -1.44 3.66
C GLN A 231 0.32 -2.95 3.88
N GLY A 232 -0.56 -3.54 4.69
CA GLY A 232 -0.55 -4.97 5.02
C GLY A 232 0.59 -5.40 5.96
N ILE A 233 0.46 -6.64 6.45
CA ILE A 233 1.53 -7.41 7.11
C ILE A 233 1.97 -8.54 6.18
#